data_AF-A0A6P0Y4C3-F1
#
_entry.id   AF-A0A6P0Y4C3-F1
#
_cell.length_a   1.000
_cell.length_b   1.000
_cell.length_c   1.000
_cell.angle_alpha   90.00
_cell.angle_beta   90.00
_cell.angle_gamma   90.00
#
_symmetry.space_group_name_H-M   'P 1'
#
loop_
_entity.id
_entity.type
_entity.pdbx_description
1 polymer ?
#
loop_
_entity_poly.entity_id
_entity_poly.type
_entity_poly.pdbx_seq_one_letter_code
_entity_poly.pdbx_strand_id
1 'polypeptide(L)' 'QAKLATKSAFEEAIVLYQEGQFSEALAIFQECWQENRSDRVIGLYVERCRGQEAIGIQNGEKETSELEHKTV' A
#
# COMPACT_ATOMS: atom_id res chain seq x y z
N GLN A 1 4.47 -15.81 -13.95
CA GLN A 1 3.55 -14.74 -14.39
C GLN A 1 2.85 -14.00 -13.22
N ALA A 2 3.37 -14.03 -11.99
CA ALA A 2 2.73 -13.40 -10.82
C ALA A 2 3.07 -11.90 -10.62
N LYS A 3 4.07 -11.36 -11.32
CA LYS A 3 4.54 -9.98 -11.11
C LYS A 3 3.53 -8.88 -11.47
N LEU A 4 2.53 -9.16 -12.30
CA LEU A 4 1.57 -8.15 -12.76
C LEU A 4 0.31 -8.06 -11.88
N ALA A 5 -0.17 -9.18 -11.32
CA ALA A 5 -1.37 -9.20 -10.48
C ALA A 5 -1.15 -8.40 -9.17
N THR A 6 -0.02 -8.65 -8.50
CA THR A 6 0.39 -7.89 -7.31
C THR A 6 0.55 -6.39 -7.59
N LYS A 7 0.92 -6.00 -8.82
CA LYS A 7 1.11 -4.59 -9.18
C LYS A 7 -0.23 -3.85 -9.26
N SER A 8 -1.23 -4.43 -9.92
CA SER A 8 -2.55 -3.81 -10.05
C SER A 8 -3.26 -3.67 -8.70
N ALA A 9 -3.18 -4.69 -7.83
CA ALA A 9 -3.74 -4.61 -6.48
C ALA A 9 -2.99 -3.59 -5.61
N PHE A 10 -1.65 -3.52 -5.73
CA PHE A 10 -0.87 -2.52 -5.01
C PHE A 10 -1.23 -1.09 -5.44
N GLU A 11 -1.38 -0.84 -6.74
CA GLU A 11 -1.78 0.47 -7.27
C GLU A 11 -3.17 0.89 -6.77
N GLU A 12 -4.14 -0.04 -6.72
CA GLU A 12 -5.48 0.20 -6.16
C GLU A 12 -5.43 0.57 -4.67
N ALA A 13 -4.63 -0.17 -3.87
CA ALA A 13 -4.44 0.12 -2.46
C ALA A 13 -3.84 1.51 -2.22
N ILE A 14 -2.96 1.97 -3.11
CA ILE A 14 -2.37 3.31 -3.06
C ILE A 14 -3.41 4.40 -3.33
N VAL A 15 -4.32 4.19 -4.29
CA VAL A 15 -5.41 5.13 -4.57
C VAL A 15 -6.32 5.25 -3.34
N LEU A 16 -6.77 4.13 -2.78
CA LEU A 16 -7.60 4.11 -1.58
C LEU A 16 -6.91 4.78 -0.39
N TYR A 17 -5.60 4.57 -0.23
CA TYR A 17 -4.81 5.26 0.80
C TYR A 17 -4.80 6.78 0.59
N GLN A 18 -4.66 7.24 -0.65
CA GLN A 18 -4.71 8.68 -0.97
C GLN A 18 -6.10 9.28 -0.78
N GLU A 19 -7.16 8.50 -0.99
CA GLU A 19 -8.55 8.90 -0.71
C GLU A 19 -8.90 8.83 0.79
N GLY A 20 -7.97 8.38 1.63
CA GLY A 20 -8.17 8.23 3.08
C GLY A 20 -8.98 6.99 3.48
N GLN A 21 -9.26 6.10 2.53
CA GLN A 21 -9.92 4.81 2.75
C GLN A 21 -8.92 3.79 3.30
N PHE A 22 -8.39 4.05 4.49
CA PHE A 22 -7.30 3.25 5.09
C PHE A 22 -7.71 1.79 5.35
N SER A 23 -8.96 1.53 5.73
CA SER A 23 -9.43 0.17 5.99
C SER A 23 -9.49 -0.68 4.71
N GLU A 24 -9.91 -0.11 3.59
CA GLU A 24 -9.94 -0.80 2.29
C GLU A 24 -8.51 -0.96 1.74
N ALA A 25 -7.69 0.08 1.82
CA ALA A 25 -6.28 0.01 1.46
C ALA A 25 -5.53 -1.06 2.26
N LEU A 26 -5.79 -1.15 3.57
CA LEU A 26 -5.18 -2.13 4.47
C LEU A 26 -5.50 -3.58 4.07
N ALA A 27 -6.73 -3.86 3.66
CA ALA A 27 -7.13 -5.19 3.22
C ALA A 27 -6.29 -5.63 2.01
N ILE A 28 -6.20 -4.76 1.01
CA ILE A 28 -5.46 -5.06 -0.22
C ILE A 28 -3.95 -5.15 0.04
N PHE A 29 -3.38 -4.27 0.86
CA PHE A 29 -1.97 -4.37 1.24
C PHE A 29 -1.67 -5.69 1.99
N GLN A 30 -2.59 -6.21 2.81
CA GLN A 30 -2.41 -7.50 3.46
C GLN A 30 -2.43 -8.66 2.47
N GLU A 31 -3.30 -8.61 1.45
CA GLU A 31 -3.35 -9.60 0.37
C GLU A 31 -2.03 -9.58 -0.43
N CYS A 32 -1.57 -8.39 -0.84
CA CYS A 32 -0.28 -8.22 -1.52
C CYS A 32 0.90 -8.71 -0.65
N TRP A 33 0.83 -8.53 0.69
CA TRP A 33 1.85 -9.02 1.61
C TRP A 33 1.86 -10.55 1.70
N GLN A 34 0.71 -11.22 1.61
CA GLN A 34 0.67 -12.69 1.60
C GLN A 34 1.35 -13.26 0.36
N GLU A 35 1.15 -12.61 -0.79
CA GLU A 35 1.76 -13.04 -2.06
C GLU A 35 3.27 -12.71 -2.13
N ASN A 36 3.70 -11.62 -1.49
CA ASN A 36 5.11 -11.20 -1.47
C ASN A 36 5.56 -10.70 -0.09
N ARG A 37 5.74 -11.63 0.87
CA ARG A 37 6.18 -11.33 2.24
C ARG A 37 7.57 -10.69 2.36
N SER A 38 8.33 -10.63 1.28
CA SER A 38 9.66 -10.00 1.25
C SER A 38 9.60 -8.50 0.91
N ASP A 39 8.44 -8.00 0.49
CA ASP A 39 8.29 -6.63 0.01
C ASP A 39 8.09 -5.64 1.17
N ARG A 40 9.18 -5.04 1.63
CA ARG A 40 9.18 -4.07 2.73
C ARG A 40 8.25 -2.88 2.48
N VAL A 41 7.96 -2.50 1.23
CA VAL A 41 7.09 -1.36 0.93
C VAL A 41 5.67 -1.66 1.38
N ILE A 42 5.16 -2.85 1.06
CA ILE A 42 3.81 -3.28 1.46
C ILE A 42 3.68 -3.27 3.00
N GLY A 43 4.70 -3.75 3.71
CA GLY A 43 4.71 -3.78 5.17
C GLY A 43 4.66 -2.38 5.80
N LEU A 44 5.33 -1.40 5.18
CA LEU A 44 5.29 0.00 5.61
C LEU A 44 3.89 0.60 5.43
N TYR A 45 3.21 0.30 4.32
CA TYR A 45 1.83 0.76 4.09
C TYR A 45 0.82 0.12 5.05
N VAL A 46 0.97 -1.17 5.37
CA VAL A 46 0.15 -1.85 6.39
C VAL A 46 0.29 -1.16 7.75
N GLU A 47 1.53 -0.86 8.18
CA GLU A 47 1.77 -0.17 9.45
C GLU A 47 1.18 1.24 9.45
N ARG A 48 1.33 1.98 8.33
CA ARG A 48 0.74 3.32 8.18
C ARG A 48 -0.78 3.32 8.22
N CYS A 49 -1.44 2.42 7.48
CA CYS A 49 -2.90 2.33 7.48
C CYS A 49 -3.44 2.04 8.90
N ARG A 50 -2.79 1.12 9.62
CA ARG A 50 -3.13 0.82 11.02
C ARG A 50 -2.91 2.00 11.96
N GLY A 51 -1.85 2.77 11.71
CA GLY A 51 -1.60 4.02 12.43
C GLY A 51 -2.71 5.04 12.19
N GLN A 52 -3.05 5.31 10.94
CA GLN A 52 -4.04 6.34 10.57
C GLN A 52 -5.50 5.97 10.90
N GLU A 53 -5.84 4.68 10.98
CA GLU A 53 -7.12 4.27 11.60
C GLU A 53 -7.21 4.68 13.07
N ALA A 54 -6.10 4.61 13.82
CA ALA A 54 -6.07 4.91 15.26
C ALA A 54 -5.99 6.42 15.56
N ILE A 55 -5.33 7.18 14.68
CA ILE A 55 -5.25 8.64 14.72
C ILE A 55 -5.94 9.13 13.46
N GLY A 56 -7.24 9.44 13.55
CA GLY A 56 -8.06 10.03 12.48
C GLY A 56 -7.61 11.45 12.09
N ILE A 57 -6.31 11.64 11.89
CA ILE A 57 -5.67 12.89 11.51
C ILE A 57 -5.38 12.82 10.02
N GLN A 58 -6.26 13.50 9.30
CA GLN A 58 -6.10 13.97 7.94
C GLN A 58 -4.83 14.82 7.86
N ASN A 59 -3.75 14.30 7.28
CA ASN A 59 -2.58 15.04 6.78
C ASN A 59 -1.89 14.08 5.80
N GLY A 60 -1.92 14.27 4.48
CA GLY A 60 -1.41 15.48 3.84
C GLY A 60 0.11 15.38 3.77
N GLU A 61 0.61 14.74 2.71
CA GLU A 61 1.95 14.96 2.13
C GLU A 61 3.16 14.57 2.98
N LYS A 62 3.71 13.34 2.79
CA LYS A 62 5.17 13.11 2.67
C LYS A 62 5.45 11.87 1.81
N GLU A 63 5.78 12.16 0.55
CA GLU A 63 6.88 11.53 -0.19
C GLU A 63 7.04 10.00 -0.07
N THR A 64 6.48 9.30 -1.04
CA THR A 64 7.12 8.11 -1.61
C THR A 64 7.13 8.28 -3.12
N SER A 65 7.87 9.28 -3.59
CA SER A 65 8.54 9.15 -4.88
C SER A 65 9.39 7.88 -4.80
N GLU A 66 9.42 7.14 -5.90
CA GLU A 66 10.17 5.89 -6.07
C GLU A 66 9.42 4.58 -5.72
N LEU A 67 8.28 4.38 -6.39
CA LEU A 67 7.94 3.04 -6.88
C LEU A 67 8.16 2.93 -8.40
N GLU A 68 9.27 3.49 -8.86
CA GLU A 68 9.86 3.05 -10.12
C GLU A 68 10.91 2.01 -9.78
N HIS A 69 10.63 0.72 -10.03
CA HIS A 69 11.64 -0.18 -10.57
C HIS A 69 11.01 -1.44 -11.20
N LYS A 70 10.90 -1.37 -12.53
CA LYS A 70 11.46 -2.36 -13.46
C LYS A 70 10.89 -3.79 -13.40
N THR A 71 9.75 -3.99 -14.06
CA THR A 71 9.51 -5.28 -14.72
C THR A 71 10.31 -5.27 -16.03
N VAL A 72 11.44 -5.95 -16.02
CA VAL A 72 12.22 -6.32 -17.23
C VAL A 72 11.38 -7.20 -18.14
#